data_AF-A0A958KKL3-F1
#
_entry.id   AF-A0A958KKL3-F1
#
_cell.length_a   1.000
_cell.length_b   1.000
_cell.length_c   1.000
_cell.angle_alpha   90.00
_cell.angle_beta   90.00
_cell.angle_gamma   90.00
#
_symmetry.space_group_name_H-M   'P 1'
#
loop_
_entity.id
_entity.type
_entity.pdbx_description
1 polymer ?
#
loop_
_entity_poly.entity_id
_entity_poly.type
_entity_poly.pdbx_seq_one_letter_code
_entity_poly.pdbx_strand_id
1 'polypeptide(L)'
;MKHSYVVKYVRGLNRGCGVAAALLIGASSAAAQSQENNLYIEQLSGTQNEIEILQEGSNNDLSISQDGSSNSVTAGQQGINNTADITQVGDNNRTGMSQLGSNQSASIRQEGNNNNALAIQWGGDSSLEATQTGNDNTMSVGQYGVGHTAVTTQLGDANDMVLSQHGDAQSAELSQEGTANYMRVSQDGASNSVVGEQTGTGNRIELDQDGTGNSVTFRQYSN
;
A
#
# COMPACT_ATOMS: atom_id res chain seq x y z
N MET A 1 32.88 -5.10 -9.10
CA MET A 1 31.93 -4.67 -10.15
C MET A 1 31.09 -3.55 -9.55
N LYS A 2 31.06 -2.36 -10.15
CA LYS A 2 30.16 -1.29 -9.68
C LYS A 2 28.79 -1.58 -10.30
N HIS A 3 27.80 -1.94 -9.48
CA HIS A 3 26.42 -1.99 -9.92
C HIS A 3 25.94 -0.54 -10.07
N SER A 4 25.72 -0.10 -11.30
CA SER A 4 25.09 1.19 -11.58
C SER A 4 23.59 1.00 -11.42
N TYR A 5 23.00 1.63 -10.40
CA TYR A 5 21.55 1.64 -10.20
C TYR A 5 20.94 2.83 -10.94
N VAL A 6 19.77 2.63 -11.54
CA VAL A 6 18.95 3.73 -12.07
C VAL A 6 18.08 4.22 -10.92
N VAL A 7 18.31 5.46 -10.49
CA VAL A 7 17.46 6.16 -9.52
C VAL A 7 16.50 7.04 -10.30
N LYS A 8 15.18 6.83 -10.14
CA LYS A 8 14.16 7.77 -10.60
C LYS A 8 13.58 8.50 -9.39
N TYR A 9 13.77 9.81 -9.34
CA TYR A 9 13.17 10.69 -8.35
C TYR A 9 12.14 11.58 -9.04
N VAL A 10 10.90 11.56 -8.55
CA VAL A 10 9.82 12.43 -9.04
C VAL A 10 9.18 13.12 -7.84
N ARG A 11 9.15 14.46 -7.90
CA ARG A 11 8.40 15.30 -6.97
C ARG A 11 7.51 16.25 -7.77
N GLY A 12 6.19 16.12 -7.61
CA GLY A 12 5.20 16.94 -8.30
C GLY A 12 4.23 17.60 -7.33
N LEU A 13 4.01 18.91 -7.51
CA LEU A 13 2.93 19.69 -6.88
C LEU A 13 2.11 20.29 -8.01
N ASN A 14 0.86 19.86 -8.20
CA ASN A 14 0.02 20.43 -9.26
C ASN A 14 -1.03 21.40 -8.70
N ARG A 15 -1.05 22.62 -9.24
CA ARG A 15 -1.94 23.72 -8.83
C ARG A 15 -3.16 23.90 -9.75
N GLY A 16 -3.47 22.96 -10.64
CA GLY A 16 -4.62 23.08 -11.54
C GLY A 16 -5.08 21.78 -12.19
N CYS A 17 -6.30 21.82 -12.76
CA CYS A 17 -6.92 20.74 -13.52
C CYS A 17 -6.24 20.62 -14.89
N GLY A 18 -5.32 19.68 -15.01
CA GLY A 18 -4.56 19.40 -16.23
C GLY A 18 -3.35 18.55 -15.89
N VAL A 19 -3.06 17.55 -16.75
CA VAL A 19 -1.96 16.59 -16.65
C VAL A 19 -0.76 17.20 -15.90
N ALA A 20 -0.50 16.72 -14.69
CA ALA A 20 0.70 17.10 -13.96
C ALA A 20 1.89 16.63 -14.79
N ALA A 21 2.56 17.55 -15.49
CA ALA A 21 3.86 17.27 -16.06
C ALA A 21 4.83 17.10 -14.88
N ALA A 22 4.92 15.86 -14.37
CA ALA A 22 5.99 15.46 -13.48
C ALA A 22 7.31 15.74 -14.20
N LEU A 23 8.10 16.67 -13.67
CA LEU A 23 9.42 16.97 -14.21
C LEU A 23 10.31 15.75 -13.97
N LEU A 24 10.48 14.92 -15.00
CA LEU A 24 11.42 13.80 -15.01
C LEU A 24 12.84 14.38 -14.94
N ILE A 25 13.45 14.45 -13.75
CA ILE A 25 14.85 14.82 -13.60
C ILE A 25 15.68 13.53 -13.63
N GLY A 26 16.14 13.14 -14.83
CA GLY A 26 17.05 11.99 -14.98
C GLY A 26 17.27 11.51 -16.43
N ALA A 27 18.00 12.29 -17.23
CA ALA A 27 18.73 11.82 -18.43
C ALA A 27 20.14 11.36 -17.98
N SER A 28 20.92 10.46 -18.59
CA SER A 28 20.90 9.64 -19.81
C SER A 28 22.20 8.81 -19.79
N SER A 29 22.24 7.60 -20.37
CA SER A 29 23.26 7.25 -21.38
C SER A 29 22.95 5.89 -22.03
N ALA A 30 23.12 5.86 -23.35
CA ALA A 30 22.86 4.75 -24.25
C ALA A 30 23.45 3.38 -23.80
N ALA A 31 22.71 2.30 -24.12
CA ALA A 31 23.09 0.87 -24.11
C ALA A 31 22.59 -0.06 -22.98
N ALA A 32 21.35 0.08 -22.48
CA ALA A 32 20.73 -0.97 -21.66
C ALA A 32 19.21 -1.10 -21.89
N GLN A 33 18.81 -1.77 -22.98
CA GLN A 33 17.41 -2.03 -23.32
C GLN A 33 16.78 -3.19 -22.50
N SER A 34 17.00 -3.27 -21.18
CA SER A 34 16.40 -4.32 -20.31
C SER A 34 16.42 -4.04 -18.78
N GLN A 35 16.54 -2.79 -18.32
CA GLN A 35 16.64 -2.47 -16.88
C GLN A 35 15.86 -1.19 -16.51
N GLU A 36 14.69 -0.98 -17.10
CA GLU A 36 13.92 0.25 -16.86
C GLU A 36 12.91 0.04 -15.73
N ASN A 37 12.99 0.89 -14.69
CA ASN A 37 11.87 1.07 -13.78
C ASN A 37 10.78 1.85 -14.54
N ASN A 38 9.54 1.39 -14.51
CA ASN A 38 8.41 2.08 -15.11
C ASN A 38 7.69 2.91 -14.06
N LEU A 39 7.27 4.10 -14.47
CA LEU A 39 6.47 4.98 -13.65
C LEU A 39 5.34 5.57 -14.51
N TYR A 40 4.11 5.31 -14.10
CA TYR A 40 2.92 5.89 -14.67
C TYR A 40 2.20 6.72 -13.59
N ILE A 41 1.87 7.97 -13.92
CA ILE A 41 1.12 8.86 -13.04
C ILE A 41 -0.02 9.46 -13.86
N GLU A 42 -1.24 9.24 -13.39
CA GLU A 42 -2.45 9.85 -13.93
C GLU A 42 -3.11 10.70 -12.84
N GLN A 43 -3.43 11.95 -13.17
CA GLN A 43 -4.21 12.83 -12.32
C GLN A 43 -5.44 13.28 -13.09
N LEU A 44 -6.62 12.79 -12.72
CA LEU A 44 -7.86 12.96 -13.48
C LEU A 44 -8.55 14.29 -13.15
N SER A 45 -8.65 14.65 -11.87
CA SER A 45 -9.29 15.91 -11.42
C SER A 45 -8.73 16.41 -10.08
N GLY A 46 -9.06 17.65 -9.72
CA GLY A 46 -8.70 18.28 -8.43
C GLY A 46 -7.43 19.15 -8.44
N THR A 47 -7.11 19.73 -7.29
CA THR A 47 -5.95 20.64 -7.11
C THR A 47 -5.12 20.23 -5.88
N GLN A 48 -3.83 20.57 -5.87
CA GLN A 48 -2.92 20.40 -4.73
C GLN A 48 -2.56 18.95 -4.38
N ASN A 49 -2.61 18.04 -5.35
CA ASN A 49 -2.11 16.69 -5.13
C ASN A 49 -0.57 16.70 -5.09
N GLU A 50 0.00 15.95 -4.15
CA GLU A 50 1.45 15.77 -3.97
C GLU A 50 1.82 14.31 -4.23
N ILE A 51 2.82 14.11 -5.08
CA ILE A 51 3.41 12.80 -5.32
C ILE A 51 4.92 12.89 -5.09
N GLU A 52 5.44 12.04 -4.21
CA GLU A 52 6.87 11.83 -3.99
C GLU A 52 7.23 10.35 -4.23
N ILE A 53 8.17 10.12 -5.14
CA ILE A 53 8.55 8.77 -5.55
C ILE A 53 10.06 8.58 -5.51
N LEU A 54 10.48 7.45 -4.96
CA LEU A 54 11.84 6.93 -5.04
C LEU A 54 11.85 5.52 -5.64
N GLN A 55 12.32 5.37 -6.88
CA GLN A 55 12.56 4.05 -7.48
C GLN A 55 14.06 3.80 -7.65
N GLU A 56 14.57 2.77 -6.98
CA GLU A 56 15.95 2.30 -7.05
C GLU A 56 15.99 0.82 -7.43
N GLY A 57 16.86 0.45 -8.38
CA GLY A 57 16.99 -0.94 -8.84
C GLY A 57 16.51 -1.12 -10.27
N SER A 58 15.92 -2.27 -10.59
CA SER A 58 15.59 -2.66 -11.97
C SER A 58 14.22 -3.30 -12.08
N ASN A 59 13.49 -3.01 -13.15
CA ASN A 59 12.16 -3.56 -13.46
C ASN A 59 11.10 -3.31 -12.37
N ASN A 60 11.22 -2.21 -11.61
CA ASN A 60 10.17 -1.81 -10.69
C ASN A 60 9.09 -1.05 -11.47
N ASP A 61 7.82 -1.36 -11.23
CA ASP A 61 6.67 -0.70 -11.84
C ASP A 61 5.84 -0.01 -10.76
N LEU A 62 5.56 1.28 -10.96
CA LEU A 62 4.70 2.07 -10.10
C LEU A 62 3.66 2.79 -10.95
N SER A 63 2.39 2.52 -10.64
CA SER A 63 1.24 3.22 -11.20
C SER A 63 0.55 4.01 -10.09
N ILE A 64 0.31 5.30 -10.31
CA ILE A 64 -0.44 6.15 -9.39
C ILE A 64 -1.56 6.85 -10.16
N SER A 65 -2.80 6.71 -9.68
CA SER A 65 -3.96 7.46 -10.18
C SER A 65 -4.57 8.30 -9.05
N GLN A 66 -4.75 9.60 -9.27
CA GLN A 66 -5.37 10.51 -8.31
C GLN A 66 -6.54 11.26 -8.94
N ASP A 67 -7.73 11.11 -8.37
CA ASP A 67 -8.95 11.81 -8.75
C ASP A 67 -9.54 12.54 -7.54
N GLY A 68 -9.34 13.85 -7.47
CA GLY A 68 -9.75 14.70 -6.34
C GLY A 68 -8.62 15.62 -5.87
N SER A 69 -8.85 16.38 -4.80
CA SER A 69 -7.97 17.46 -4.35
C SER A 69 -7.20 17.12 -3.07
N SER A 70 -6.00 17.68 -2.95
CA SER A 70 -5.10 17.55 -1.79
C SER A 70 -4.75 16.10 -1.43
N ASN A 71 -4.79 15.19 -2.40
CA ASN A 71 -4.36 13.81 -2.23
C ASN A 71 -2.83 13.72 -2.24
N SER A 72 -2.27 12.89 -1.36
CA SER A 72 -0.82 12.74 -1.20
C SER A 72 -0.40 11.27 -1.35
N VAL A 73 0.57 11.02 -2.20
CA VAL A 73 1.21 9.71 -2.35
C VAL A 73 2.72 9.84 -2.12
N THR A 74 3.25 9.02 -1.22
CA THR A 74 4.68 8.79 -1.09
C THR A 74 4.95 7.31 -1.35
N ALA A 75 5.72 6.99 -2.40
CA ALA A 75 5.99 5.61 -2.78
C ALA A 75 7.49 5.36 -3.01
N GLY A 76 8.02 4.31 -2.40
CA GLY A 76 9.42 3.87 -2.56
C GLY A 76 9.49 2.43 -3.04
N GLN A 77 10.27 2.16 -4.09
CA GLN A 77 10.58 0.80 -4.54
C GLN A 77 12.09 0.65 -4.65
N GLN A 78 12.68 -0.19 -3.81
CA GLN A 78 14.10 -0.50 -3.82
C GLN A 78 14.33 -1.99 -4.07
N GLY A 79 14.90 -2.34 -5.22
CA GLY A 79 15.25 -3.72 -5.58
C GLY A 79 14.79 -4.12 -6.97
N ILE A 80 14.30 -5.36 -7.15
CA ILE A 80 14.06 -5.95 -8.48
C ILE A 80 12.64 -6.48 -8.62
N ASN A 81 11.96 -6.13 -9.72
CA ASN A 81 10.62 -6.63 -10.06
C ASN A 81 9.55 -6.32 -8.98
N ASN A 82 9.59 -5.15 -8.36
CA ASN A 82 8.53 -4.73 -7.46
C ASN A 82 7.44 -4.00 -8.24
N THR A 83 6.17 -4.27 -7.94
CA THR A 83 5.01 -3.65 -8.57
C THR A 83 4.15 -2.96 -7.52
N ALA A 84 3.74 -1.74 -7.82
CA ALA A 84 2.93 -0.90 -6.96
C ALA A 84 1.82 -0.23 -7.77
N ASP A 85 0.57 -0.35 -7.32
CA ASP A 85 -0.57 0.38 -7.87
C ASP A 85 -1.24 1.15 -6.74
N ILE A 86 -1.38 2.47 -6.88
CA ILE A 86 -2.04 3.33 -5.91
C ILE A 86 -3.12 4.14 -6.62
N THR A 87 -4.37 3.95 -6.21
CA THR A 87 -5.51 4.73 -6.71
C THR A 87 -6.16 5.49 -5.55
N GLN A 88 -6.29 6.80 -5.68
CA GLN A 88 -6.96 7.67 -4.71
C GLN A 88 -8.11 8.43 -5.37
N VAL A 89 -9.32 8.25 -4.87
CA VAL A 89 -10.54 8.93 -5.34
C VAL A 89 -11.19 9.68 -4.16
N GLY A 90 -11.42 10.98 -4.31
CA GLY A 90 -11.92 11.88 -3.27
C GLY A 90 -10.84 12.86 -2.77
N ASP A 91 -11.08 13.53 -1.64
CA ASP A 91 -10.21 14.62 -1.17
C ASP A 91 -9.40 14.25 0.09
N ASN A 92 -8.18 14.80 0.20
CA ASN A 92 -7.27 14.65 1.35
C ASN A 92 -6.88 13.20 1.70
N ASN A 93 -6.90 12.28 0.73
CA ASN A 93 -6.42 10.92 0.95
C ASN A 93 -4.89 10.89 0.96
N ARG A 94 -4.32 10.08 1.85
CA ARG A 94 -2.86 9.91 1.99
C ARG A 94 -2.48 8.44 1.87
N THR A 95 -1.48 8.17 1.03
CA THR A 95 -0.87 6.85 0.90
C THR A 95 0.64 6.94 1.08
N GLY A 96 1.19 6.12 1.97
CA GLY A 96 2.61 5.81 2.05
C GLY A 96 2.85 4.36 1.65
N MET A 97 3.77 4.12 0.72
CA MET A 97 4.15 2.77 0.30
C MET A 97 5.68 2.62 0.28
N SER A 98 6.18 1.50 0.77
CA SER A 98 7.60 1.14 0.67
C SER A 98 7.77 -0.35 0.38
N GLN A 99 8.40 -0.68 -0.74
CA GLN A 99 8.77 -2.04 -1.12
C GLN A 99 10.30 -2.14 -1.18
N LEU A 100 10.88 -2.99 -0.35
CA LEU A 100 12.32 -3.20 -0.28
C LEU A 100 12.64 -4.68 -0.48
N GLY A 101 13.33 -5.02 -1.57
CA GLY A 101 13.68 -6.39 -1.94
C GLY A 101 13.18 -6.75 -3.34
N SER A 102 12.71 -7.98 -3.55
CA SER A 102 12.34 -8.47 -4.89
C SER A 102 10.98 -9.13 -4.99
N ASN A 103 10.33 -9.01 -6.16
CA ASN A 103 9.05 -9.64 -6.49
C ASN A 103 7.91 -9.28 -5.51
N GLN A 104 7.88 -8.04 -5.04
CA GLN A 104 6.80 -7.57 -4.16
C GLN A 104 5.69 -6.92 -4.99
N SER A 105 4.44 -7.16 -4.62
CA SER A 105 3.27 -6.53 -5.23
C SER A 105 2.43 -5.84 -4.17
N ALA A 106 2.06 -4.59 -4.38
CA ALA A 106 1.15 -3.86 -3.52
C ALA A 106 0.13 -3.08 -4.34
N SER A 107 -1.16 -3.27 -4.07
CA SER A 107 -2.25 -2.47 -4.62
C SER A 107 -3.00 -1.79 -3.48
N ILE A 108 -3.09 -0.47 -3.53
CA ILE A 108 -3.80 0.35 -2.53
C ILE A 108 -4.85 1.20 -3.25
N ARG A 109 -6.11 1.02 -2.87
CA ARG A 109 -7.22 1.84 -3.37
C ARG A 109 -7.92 2.53 -2.22
N GLN A 110 -7.98 3.86 -2.28
CA GLN A 110 -8.70 4.70 -1.33
C GLN A 110 -9.83 5.43 -2.05
N GLU A 111 -11.05 5.32 -1.54
CA GLU A 111 -12.24 5.97 -2.08
C GLU A 111 -13.01 6.68 -0.94
N GLY A 112 -13.18 7.99 -1.05
CA GLY A 112 -13.79 8.85 -0.03
C GLY A 112 -12.82 9.93 0.44
N ASN A 113 -13.01 10.50 1.63
CA ASN A 113 -12.20 11.63 2.09
C ASN A 113 -11.36 11.31 3.34
N ASN A 114 -10.21 11.95 3.47
CA ASN A 114 -9.32 11.85 4.63
C ASN A 114 -8.86 10.41 4.99
N ASN A 115 -8.83 9.48 4.03
CA ASN A 115 -8.33 8.14 4.30
C ASN A 115 -6.80 8.14 4.34
N ASN A 116 -6.20 7.32 5.21
CA ASN A 116 -4.77 7.17 5.35
C ASN A 116 -4.37 5.70 5.25
N ALA A 117 -3.50 5.37 4.30
CA ALA A 117 -2.97 4.03 4.09
C ALA A 117 -1.44 4.04 4.19
N LEU A 118 -0.89 3.11 4.95
CA LEU A 118 0.56 2.84 5.01
C LEU A 118 0.81 1.36 4.70
N ALA A 119 1.59 1.09 3.66
CA ALA A 119 2.03 -0.24 3.29
C ALA A 119 3.55 -0.35 3.30
N ILE A 120 4.09 -1.34 4.00
CA ILE A 120 5.52 -1.64 4.02
C ILE A 120 5.71 -3.12 3.72
N GLN A 121 6.42 -3.44 2.64
CA GLN A 121 6.85 -4.79 2.30
C GLN A 121 8.38 -4.83 2.35
N TRP A 122 8.93 -5.73 3.15
CA TRP A 122 10.37 -5.93 3.29
C TRP A 122 10.71 -7.41 3.15
N GLY A 123 11.51 -7.78 2.15
CA GLY A 123 11.91 -9.15 1.87
C GLY A 123 11.62 -9.57 0.44
N GLY A 124 10.75 -10.55 0.22
CA GLY A 124 10.46 -11.01 -1.14
C GLY A 124 9.14 -11.75 -1.32
N ASP A 125 8.71 -11.87 -2.58
CA ASP A 125 7.55 -12.66 -3.00
C ASP A 125 6.27 -12.40 -2.18
N SER A 126 6.06 -11.14 -1.75
CA SER A 126 4.95 -10.75 -0.89
C SER A 126 3.92 -9.93 -1.66
N SER A 127 2.64 -10.15 -1.38
CA SER A 127 1.50 -9.48 -2.02
C SER A 127 0.62 -8.80 -0.99
N LEU A 128 0.25 -7.56 -1.27
CA LEU A 128 -0.70 -6.77 -0.49
C LEU A 128 -1.79 -6.22 -1.41
N GLU A 129 -3.04 -6.44 -1.03
CA GLU A 129 -4.20 -5.73 -1.56
C GLU A 129 -4.91 -5.01 -0.41
N ALA A 130 -5.04 -3.69 -0.54
CA ALA A 130 -5.59 -2.82 0.48
C ALA A 130 -6.66 -1.92 -0.14
N THR A 131 -7.89 -2.02 0.36
CA THR A 131 -9.01 -1.16 -0.03
C THR A 131 -9.54 -0.41 1.18
N GLN A 132 -9.68 0.91 1.07
CA GLN A 132 -10.43 1.75 2.02
C GLN A 132 -11.55 2.47 1.27
N THR A 133 -12.79 2.31 1.73
CA THR A 133 -13.96 3.01 1.19
C THR A 133 -14.76 3.67 2.31
N GLY A 134 -14.93 5.00 2.23
CA GLY A 134 -15.58 5.83 3.24
C GLY A 134 -14.67 6.97 3.71
N ASN A 135 -14.90 7.54 4.89
CA ASN A 135 -14.12 8.69 5.36
C ASN A 135 -13.32 8.41 6.63
N ASP A 136 -12.21 9.13 6.79
CA ASP A 136 -11.37 9.09 8.00
C ASP A 136 -10.85 7.69 8.38
N ASN A 137 -10.76 6.75 7.43
CA ASN A 137 -10.24 5.41 7.71
C ASN A 137 -8.70 5.42 7.74
N THR A 138 -8.11 4.65 8.65
CA THR A 138 -6.67 4.43 8.76
C THR A 138 -6.34 2.96 8.59
N MET A 139 -5.37 2.67 7.71
CA MET A 139 -4.86 1.32 7.47
C MET A 139 -3.33 1.33 7.53
N SER A 140 -2.75 0.36 8.24
CA SER A 140 -1.32 0.11 8.26
C SER A 140 -1.04 -1.37 8.08
N VAL A 141 -0.32 -1.73 7.02
CA VAL A 141 0.09 -3.11 6.74
C VAL A 141 1.61 -3.20 6.63
N GLY A 142 2.22 -4.06 7.45
CA GLY A 142 3.63 -4.41 7.39
C GLY A 142 3.82 -5.89 7.08
N GLN A 143 4.57 -6.22 6.03
CA GLN A 143 4.97 -7.59 5.68
C GLN A 143 6.50 -7.66 5.72
N TYR A 144 7.04 -8.39 6.69
CA TYR A 144 8.48 -8.47 6.96
C TYR A 144 8.94 -9.93 6.85
N GLY A 145 9.40 -10.32 5.66
CA GLY A 145 9.80 -11.69 5.36
C GLY A 145 9.51 -12.11 3.92
N VAL A 146 9.25 -13.39 3.70
CA VAL A 146 9.06 -13.95 2.35
C VAL A 146 7.69 -14.61 2.20
N GLY A 147 7.03 -14.40 1.07
CA GLY A 147 5.83 -15.15 0.70
C GLY A 147 4.54 -14.69 1.39
N HIS A 148 4.52 -13.50 1.99
CA HIS A 148 3.32 -13.03 2.69
C HIS A 148 2.19 -12.65 1.72
N THR A 149 0.95 -12.94 2.09
CA THR A 149 -0.23 -12.45 1.39
C THR A 149 -1.15 -11.74 2.38
N ALA A 150 -1.58 -10.53 2.03
CA ALA A 150 -2.52 -9.75 2.81
C ALA A 150 -3.59 -9.17 1.90
N VAL A 151 -4.85 -9.39 2.25
CA VAL A 151 -6.01 -8.71 1.67
C VAL A 151 -6.71 -8.00 2.81
N THR A 152 -6.86 -6.68 2.69
CA THR A 152 -7.42 -5.82 3.73
C THR A 152 -8.48 -4.92 3.12
N THR A 153 -9.68 -4.94 3.69
CA THR A 153 -10.81 -4.12 3.24
C THR A 153 -11.39 -3.36 4.44
N GLN A 154 -11.46 -2.05 4.33
CA GLN A 154 -12.18 -1.18 5.27
C GLN A 154 -13.33 -0.49 4.55
N LEU A 155 -14.54 -0.66 5.06
CA LEU A 155 -15.76 -0.03 4.55
C LEU A 155 -16.45 0.76 5.67
N GLY A 156 -16.78 2.02 5.41
CA GLY A 156 -17.44 2.91 6.37
C GLY A 156 -16.51 4.00 6.90
N ASP A 157 -16.79 4.54 8.08
CA ASP A 157 -16.12 5.77 8.54
C ASP A 157 -15.29 5.55 9.82
N ALA A 158 -14.16 6.25 9.92
CA ALA A 158 -13.30 6.27 11.11
C ALA A 158 -12.79 4.89 11.58
N ASN A 159 -12.64 3.92 10.67
CA ASN A 159 -12.11 2.59 11.00
C ASN A 159 -10.58 2.58 11.04
N ASP A 160 -9.99 1.81 11.94
CA ASP A 160 -8.55 1.64 12.10
C ASP A 160 -8.19 0.14 11.98
N MET A 161 -7.31 -0.18 11.03
CA MET A 161 -6.83 -1.54 10.75
C MET A 161 -5.31 -1.56 10.73
N VAL A 162 -4.73 -2.43 11.55
CA VAL A 162 -3.29 -2.66 11.60
C VAL A 162 -3.01 -4.15 11.39
N LEU A 163 -2.23 -4.48 10.36
CA LEU A 163 -1.75 -5.83 10.09
C LEU A 163 -0.22 -5.83 10.11
N SER A 164 0.38 -6.74 10.87
CA SER A 164 1.81 -7.00 10.87
C SER A 164 2.04 -8.50 10.63
N GLN A 165 2.77 -8.84 9.58
CA GLN A 165 3.19 -10.21 9.27
C GLN A 165 4.71 -10.29 9.34
N HIS A 166 5.24 -11.17 10.19
CA HIS A 166 6.66 -11.45 10.29
C HIS A 166 6.95 -12.95 10.08
N GLY A 167 8.00 -13.24 9.33
CA GLY A 167 8.49 -14.60 9.06
C GLY A 167 8.16 -15.07 7.64
N ASP A 168 7.59 -16.26 7.47
CA ASP A 168 7.45 -16.86 6.14
C ASP A 168 6.00 -17.27 5.83
N ALA A 169 5.53 -16.97 4.62
CA ALA A 169 4.28 -17.48 4.06
C ALA A 169 3.01 -17.21 4.90
N GLN A 170 2.95 -16.06 5.59
CA GLN A 170 1.74 -15.66 6.35
C GLN A 170 0.62 -15.23 5.40
N SER A 171 -0.63 -15.56 5.74
CA SER A 171 -1.83 -15.14 5.00
C SER A 171 -2.82 -14.42 5.93
N ALA A 172 -3.29 -13.25 5.52
CA ALA A 172 -4.30 -12.49 6.24
C ALA A 172 -5.38 -11.99 5.27
N GLU A 173 -6.64 -12.22 5.61
CA GLU A 173 -7.81 -11.64 4.95
C GLU A 173 -8.66 -10.94 6.00
N LEU A 174 -8.64 -9.60 5.99
CA LEU A 174 -9.28 -8.77 7.01
C LEU A 174 -10.33 -7.87 6.36
N SER A 175 -11.55 -7.91 6.88
CA SER A 175 -12.65 -7.03 6.48
C SER A 175 -13.20 -6.31 7.71
N GLN A 176 -13.32 -4.99 7.61
CA GLN A 176 -13.84 -4.14 8.66
C GLN A 176 -14.91 -3.21 8.07
N GLU A 177 -16.16 -3.39 8.48
CA GLU A 177 -17.32 -2.66 7.99
C GLU A 177 -18.02 -1.89 9.12
N GLY A 178 -18.33 -0.61 8.89
CA GLY A 178 -19.13 0.22 9.80
C GLY A 178 -18.35 1.43 10.31
N THR A 179 -18.57 1.83 11.56
CA THR A 179 -18.04 3.10 12.08
C THR A 179 -17.16 2.91 13.32
N ALA A 180 -16.00 3.57 13.36
CA ALA A 180 -15.13 3.60 14.54
C ALA A 180 -14.69 2.21 15.02
N ASN A 181 -14.52 1.25 14.10
CA ASN A 181 -14.01 -0.07 14.43
C ASN A 181 -12.48 -0.05 14.53
N TYR A 182 -11.93 -0.87 15.43
CA TYR A 182 -10.48 -1.08 15.55
C TYR A 182 -10.17 -2.57 15.34
N MET A 183 -9.27 -2.88 14.40
CA MET A 183 -8.76 -4.23 14.14
C MET A 183 -7.23 -4.21 14.15
N ARG A 184 -6.62 -5.02 15.01
CA ARG A 184 -5.17 -5.26 15.00
C ARG A 184 -4.89 -6.75 14.86
N VAL A 185 -4.07 -7.11 13.89
CA VAL A 185 -3.61 -8.48 13.67
C VAL A 185 -2.09 -8.50 13.59
N SER A 186 -1.47 -9.32 14.42
CA SER A 186 -0.04 -9.65 14.35
C SER A 186 0.12 -11.14 14.07
N GLN A 187 0.92 -11.50 13.07
CA GLN A 187 1.25 -12.88 12.74
C GLN A 187 2.77 -13.07 12.71
N ASP A 188 3.31 -13.78 13.68
CA ASP A 188 4.74 -14.08 13.76
C ASP A 188 4.99 -15.58 13.60
N GLY A 189 5.97 -15.95 12.75
CA GLY A 189 6.36 -17.34 12.51
C GLY A 189 6.18 -17.79 11.07
N ALA A 190 5.52 -18.92 10.82
CA ALA A 190 5.43 -19.48 9.47
C ALA A 190 4.05 -20.05 9.13
N SER A 191 3.53 -19.77 7.92
CA SER A 191 2.29 -20.36 7.41
C SER A 191 1.06 -20.17 8.30
N ASN A 192 1.03 -19.10 9.08
CA ASN A 192 -0.16 -18.71 9.83
C ASN A 192 -1.19 -18.05 8.90
N SER A 193 -2.45 -18.30 9.19
CA SER A 193 -3.60 -17.80 8.45
C SER A 193 -4.56 -17.09 9.39
N VAL A 194 -4.94 -15.86 9.06
CA VAL A 194 -5.99 -15.11 9.75
C VAL A 194 -7.08 -14.74 8.76
N VAL A 195 -8.32 -15.01 9.13
CA VAL A 195 -9.50 -14.45 8.46
C VAL A 195 -10.30 -13.68 9.51
N GLY A 196 -10.43 -12.37 9.33
CA GLY A 196 -11.05 -11.47 10.27
C GLY A 196 -12.19 -10.69 9.65
N GLU A 197 -13.36 -10.72 10.28
CA GLU A 197 -14.52 -9.90 9.87
C GLU A 197 -15.02 -9.10 11.08
N GLN A 198 -15.20 -7.80 10.91
CA GLN A 198 -15.71 -6.93 11.96
C GLN A 198 -16.76 -5.99 11.38
N THR A 199 -18.00 -6.13 11.79
CA THR A 199 -19.12 -5.30 11.32
C THR A 199 -19.79 -4.58 12.47
N GLY A 200 -20.08 -3.28 12.30
CA GLY A 200 -20.89 -2.50 13.22
C GLY A 200 -20.18 -1.24 13.72
N THR A 201 -20.47 -0.80 14.94
CA THR A 201 -19.91 0.44 15.50
C THR A 201 -19.07 0.18 16.75
N GLY A 202 -17.86 0.73 16.79
CA GLY A 202 -17.03 0.73 18.01
C GLY A 202 -16.47 -0.64 18.40
N ASN A 203 -16.44 -1.60 17.48
CA ASN A 203 -15.88 -2.91 17.77
C ASN A 203 -14.36 -2.81 17.96
N ARG A 204 -13.78 -3.70 18.75
CA ARG A 204 -12.33 -3.80 18.94
C ARG A 204 -11.92 -5.27 18.85
N ILE A 205 -11.10 -5.59 17.86
CA ILE A 205 -10.46 -6.90 17.75
C ILE A 205 -8.95 -6.71 17.80
N GLU A 206 -8.31 -7.47 18.68
CA GLU A 206 -6.87 -7.65 18.71
C GLU A 206 -6.57 -9.13 18.63
N LEU A 207 -5.80 -9.51 17.62
CA LEU A 207 -5.30 -10.85 17.45
C LEU A 207 -3.79 -10.84 17.38
N ASP A 208 -3.18 -11.72 18.17
CA ASP A 208 -1.77 -12.03 18.10
C ASP A 208 -1.62 -13.53 17.84
N GLN A 209 -0.82 -13.88 16.83
CA GLN A 209 -0.70 -15.24 16.35
C GLN A 209 0.76 -15.61 16.15
N ASP A 210 1.31 -16.24 17.18
CA ASP A 210 2.68 -16.75 17.19
C ASP A 210 2.76 -18.24 16.85
N GLY A 211 3.67 -18.61 15.95
CA GLY A 211 4.05 -20.01 15.72
C GLY A 211 3.92 -20.44 14.26
N THR A 212 3.70 -21.74 14.04
CA THR A 212 3.68 -22.33 12.70
C THR A 212 2.34 -22.98 12.40
N GLY A 213 1.73 -22.63 11.26
CA GLY A 213 0.52 -23.28 10.75
C GLY A 213 -0.74 -22.96 11.55
N ASN A 214 -0.73 -21.88 12.33
CA ASN A 214 -1.90 -21.49 13.10
C ASN A 214 -2.98 -20.94 12.14
N SER A 215 -4.24 -21.31 12.34
CA SER A 215 -5.37 -20.72 11.62
C SER A 215 -6.34 -20.12 12.62
N VAL A 216 -6.62 -18.82 12.47
CA VAL A 216 -7.61 -18.11 13.28
C VAL A 216 -8.66 -17.54 12.35
N THR A 217 -9.92 -17.81 12.66
CA THR A 217 -11.05 -17.10 12.08
C THR A 217 -11.79 -16.39 13.20
N PHE A 218 -11.98 -15.08 13.08
CA PHE A 218 -12.82 -14.32 14.00
C PHE A 218 -13.86 -13.51 13.23
N ARG A 219 -15.06 -13.42 13.80
CA ARG A 219 -16.13 -12.57 13.29
C ARG A 219 -16.76 -11.84 14.48
N GLN A 220 -16.79 -10.52 14.45
CA GLN A 220 -17.50 -9.72 15.44
C GLN A 220 -18.58 -8.90 14.74
N TYR A 221 -19.81 -9.06 15.20
CA TYR A 221 -20.95 -8.30 14.75
C TYR A 221 -21.48 -7.47 15.92
N SER A 222 -21.63 -6.17 15.75
CA SER A 222 -22.42 -5.33 16.66
C SER A 222 -23.62 -4.74 15.93
N ASN A 223 -24.65 -4.38 16.71
CA ASN A 223 -25.78 -3.61 16.22
C ASN A 223 -25.40 -2.16 15.92
#